data_AF-A0A7S0ZBE0-F1
#
_entry.id   AF-A0A7S0ZBE0-F1
#
_cell.length_a   1.000
_cell.length_b   1.000
_cell.length_c   1.000
_cell.angle_alpha   90.00
_cell.angle_beta   90.00
_cell.angle_gamma   90.00
#
_symmetry.space_group_name_H-M   'P 1'
#
loop_
_entity.id
_entity.type
_entity.pdbx_description
1 polymer ?
#
loop_
_entity_poly.entity_id
_entity_poly.type
_entity_poly.pdbx_seq_one_letter_code
_entity_poly.pdbx_strand_id
1 'polypeptide(L)'
;DAFLRLPKMPKQRCVADAELLMRRKLLPSKLLRNLVESYMPDGSTPENTLVVHLRYHAGEYGVHPEYCQTGKFVCIGRFQLFRVPIDEFSRRVLAYAHARNCTHVFPIMPHFIEEPTQRAICEGLGFEFDNLISRRKLNPHNTLLIERALAATSKEFLAEIESTSFTLTIEEQRLGLNLSMVFSVDKLMGNSKIPMDQKHR
;
A
#
# COMPACT_ATOMS: atom_id res chain seq x y z
N ASP A 1 18.06 -25.04 51.12
CA ASP A 1 16.72 -24.77 50.55
C ASP A 1 16.36 -23.28 50.43
N ALA A 2 17.20 -22.49 49.75
CA ALA A 2 16.90 -21.09 49.41
C ALA A 2 16.79 -20.92 47.88
N PHE A 3 16.14 -21.88 47.22
CA PHE A 3 15.92 -21.84 45.78
C PHE A 3 14.68 -20.97 45.46
N LEU A 4 14.94 -19.80 44.88
CA LEU A 4 14.09 -19.08 43.92
C LEU A 4 12.64 -18.79 44.35
N ARG A 5 12.46 -17.73 45.14
CA ARG A 5 11.22 -16.93 45.07
C ARG A 5 11.42 -15.79 44.07
N LEU A 6 11.21 -16.08 42.78
CA LEU A 6 11.02 -15.01 41.81
C LEU A 6 9.67 -14.33 42.07
N PRO A 7 9.60 -12.99 42.08
CA PRO A 7 8.34 -12.28 42.28
C PRO A 7 7.37 -12.62 41.16
N LYS A 8 6.15 -13.05 41.53
CA LYS A 8 5.04 -13.25 40.59
C LYS A 8 4.67 -11.89 39.99
N MET A 9 5.13 -11.60 38.79
CA MET A 9 4.59 -10.47 38.04
C MET A 9 3.12 -10.75 37.65
N PRO A 10 2.24 -9.75 37.72
CA PRO A 10 0.84 -9.90 37.36
C PRO A 10 0.74 -10.29 35.88
N LYS A 11 0.16 -11.48 35.61
CA LYS A 11 0.05 -12.11 34.28
C LYS A 11 -0.50 -11.17 33.19
N GLN A 12 -1.31 -10.17 33.53
CA GLN A 12 -1.88 -9.21 32.58
C GLN A 12 -0.84 -8.25 31.97
N ARG A 13 0.24 -7.89 32.68
CA ARG A 13 1.28 -6.99 32.15
C ARG A 13 2.17 -7.69 31.12
N CYS A 14 2.53 -8.95 31.37
CA CYS A 14 3.34 -9.75 30.44
C CYS A 14 2.64 -10.03 29.10
N VAL A 15 1.30 -10.15 29.07
CA VAL A 15 0.56 -10.37 27.83
C VAL A 15 0.47 -9.08 27.01
N ALA A 16 0.20 -7.94 27.66
CA ALA A 16 0.20 -6.65 26.98
C ALA A 16 1.58 -6.28 26.42
N ASP A 17 2.64 -6.52 27.18
CA ASP A 17 4.02 -6.28 26.72
C ASP A 17 4.44 -7.27 25.62
N ALA A 18 3.99 -8.52 25.68
CA ALA A 18 4.23 -9.52 24.63
C ALA A 18 3.45 -9.21 23.34
N GLU A 19 2.19 -8.78 23.41
CA GLU A 19 1.43 -8.32 22.24
C GLU A 19 2.05 -7.06 21.63
N LEU A 20 2.49 -6.11 22.47
CA LEU A 20 3.19 -4.90 22.03
C LEU A 20 4.57 -5.23 21.41
N LEU A 21 5.28 -6.22 21.97
CA LEU A 21 6.54 -6.74 21.43
C LEU A 21 6.35 -7.60 20.18
N MET A 22 5.22 -8.31 20.03
CA MET A 22 4.91 -9.10 18.83
C MET A 22 4.49 -8.20 17.67
N ARG A 23 3.71 -7.15 17.92
CA ARG A 23 3.40 -6.11 16.92
C ARG A 23 4.64 -5.35 16.46
N ARG A 24 5.65 -5.19 17.33
CA ARG A 24 6.95 -4.55 17.02
C ARG A 24 7.97 -5.43 16.27
N LYS A 25 7.67 -6.67 15.87
CA LYS A 25 8.73 -7.64 15.46
C LYS A 25 8.64 -8.30 14.10
N LEU A 26 7.59 -8.10 13.31
CA LEU A 26 7.53 -8.67 11.95
C LEU A 26 8.13 -7.72 10.93
N LEU A 27 9.40 -7.34 11.09
CA LEU A 27 10.10 -6.54 10.08
C LEU A 27 10.50 -7.40 8.88
N PRO A 28 10.46 -6.86 7.64
CA PRO A 28 10.99 -7.55 6.48
C PRO A 28 12.45 -7.98 6.70
N SER A 29 12.74 -9.27 6.49
CA SER A 29 14.10 -9.80 6.65
C SER A 29 15.06 -9.16 5.66
N LYS A 30 16.38 -9.24 5.91
CA LYS A 30 17.38 -8.78 4.94
C LYS A 30 17.23 -9.47 3.58
N LEU A 31 16.96 -10.78 3.58
CA LEU A 31 16.71 -11.54 2.36
C LEU A 31 15.50 -10.99 1.59
N LEU A 32 14.40 -10.70 2.29
CA LEU A 32 13.20 -10.16 1.66
C LEU A 32 13.41 -8.74 1.11
N ARG A 33 14.20 -7.92 1.79
CA ARG A 33 14.59 -6.59 1.29
C ARG A 33 15.43 -6.65 0.03
N ASN A 34 16.45 -7.51 0.02
CA ASN A 34 17.24 -7.76 -1.19
C ASN A 34 16.36 -8.28 -2.34
N LEU A 35 15.36 -9.13 -2.02
CA LEU A 35 14.42 -9.62 -3.02
C LEU A 35 13.56 -8.48 -3.57
N VAL A 36 13.05 -7.58 -2.72
CA VAL A 36 12.33 -6.37 -3.17
C VAL A 36 13.18 -5.58 -4.16
N GLU A 37 14.43 -5.25 -3.82
CA GLU A 37 15.34 -4.50 -4.69
C GLU A 37 15.51 -5.19 -6.05
N SER A 38 15.59 -6.52 -6.10
CA SER A 38 15.71 -7.26 -7.36
C SER A 38 14.48 -7.20 -8.28
N TYR A 39 13.33 -6.76 -7.76
CA TYR A 39 12.10 -6.54 -8.55
C TYR A 39 11.81 -5.06 -8.84
N MET A 40 12.61 -4.16 -8.30
CA MET A 40 12.48 -2.74 -8.55
C MET A 40 13.12 -2.35 -9.90
N PRO A 41 12.55 -1.39 -10.65
CA PRO A 41 13.18 -0.87 -11.86
C PRO A 41 14.58 -0.32 -11.61
N ASP A 42 15.42 -0.32 -12.65
CA ASP A 42 16.76 0.24 -12.58
C ASP A 42 16.76 1.69 -12.06
N GLY A 43 17.68 1.97 -11.13
CA GLY A 43 17.80 3.28 -10.48
C GLY A 43 16.81 3.54 -9.33
N SER A 44 15.81 2.67 -9.14
CA SER A 44 14.89 2.77 -8.00
C SER A 44 15.33 1.88 -6.83
N THR A 45 15.16 2.40 -5.62
CA THR A 45 15.39 1.69 -4.35
C THR A 45 14.24 2.01 -3.39
N PRO A 46 14.02 1.23 -2.32
CA PRO A 46 12.99 1.57 -1.34
C PRO A 46 13.16 3.00 -0.80
N GLU A 47 14.40 3.45 -0.57
CA GLU A 47 14.74 4.76 0.02
C GLU A 47 14.46 5.97 -0.87
N ASN A 48 14.24 5.77 -2.18
CA ASN A 48 13.89 6.85 -3.12
C ASN A 48 12.49 6.70 -3.73
N THR A 49 11.71 5.71 -3.26
CA THR A 49 10.44 5.33 -3.86
C THR A 49 9.25 5.70 -2.98
N LEU A 50 8.22 6.29 -3.60
CA LEU A 50 6.87 6.35 -3.07
C LEU A 50 6.10 5.11 -3.53
N VAL A 51 5.56 4.33 -2.60
CA VAL A 51 4.66 3.21 -2.94
C VAL A 51 3.22 3.67 -2.82
N VAL A 52 2.40 3.36 -3.83
CA VAL A 52 0.96 3.70 -3.85
C VAL A 52 0.15 2.42 -3.94
N HIS A 53 -0.53 2.05 -2.86
CA HIS A 53 -1.38 0.88 -2.82
C HIS A 53 -2.84 1.25 -3.08
N LEU A 54 -3.34 0.80 -4.23
CA LEU A 54 -4.75 0.88 -4.61
C LEU A 54 -5.39 -0.46 -4.30
N ARG A 55 -6.55 -0.45 -3.65
CA ARG A 55 -7.39 -1.63 -3.39
C ARG A 55 -8.55 -1.73 -4.39
N TYR A 56 -8.97 -0.61 -4.97
CA TYR A 56 -10.04 -0.55 -5.98
C TYR A 56 -11.34 -1.20 -5.49
N HIS A 57 -11.83 -0.77 -4.32
CA HIS A 57 -12.98 -1.40 -3.67
C HIS A 57 -14.22 -1.47 -4.57
N ALA A 58 -14.48 -0.46 -5.41
CA ALA A 58 -15.57 -0.51 -6.37
C ALA A 58 -15.40 -1.67 -7.38
N GLY A 59 -14.18 -1.87 -7.90
CA GLY A 59 -13.85 -2.99 -8.78
C GLY A 59 -13.90 -4.36 -8.08
N GLU A 60 -13.47 -4.45 -6.82
CA GLU A 60 -13.47 -5.70 -6.01
C GLU A 60 -14.88 -6.30 -5.91
N TYR A 61 -15.90 -5.47 -5.77
CA TYR A 61 -17.30 -5.89 -5.62
C TYR A 61 -18.12 -5.76 -6.91
N GLY A 62 -17.48 -5.50 -8.06
CA GLY A 62 -18.17 -5.31 -9.33
C GLY A 62 -19.14 -4.12 -9.33
N VAL A 63 -18.92 -3.15 -8.45
CA VAL A 63 -19.74 -1.96 -8.28
C VAL A 63 -19.28 -0.91 -9.28
N HIS A 64 -20.18 -0.52 -10.19
CA HIS A 64 -19.91 0.42 -11.27
C HIS A 64 -18.70 0.08 -12.18
N PRO A 65 -18.69 -1.10 -12.83
CA PRO A 65 -17.64 -1.47 -13.78
C PRO A 65 -17.45 -0.42 -14.88
N GLU A 66 -18.54 0.27 -15.27
CA GLU A 66 -18.54 1.35 -16.26
C GLU A 66 -17.66 2.56 -15.90
N TYR A 67 -17.24 2.69 -14.65
CA TYR A 67 -16.27 3.70 -14.23
C TYR A 67 -14.91 3.08 -13.92
N CYS A 68 -14.91 1.95 -13.22
CA CYS A 68 -13.71 1.40 -12.62
C CYS A 68 -12.87 0.51 -13.55
N GLN A 69 -13.38 0.13 -14.72
CA GLN A 69 -12.64 -0.73 -15.68
C GLN A 69 -12.33 -0.03 -17.02
N THR A 70 -12.57 1.28 -17.10
CA THR A 70 -12.46 2.02 -18.37
C THR A 70 -11.08 2.59 -18.67
N GLY A 71 -10.15 2.56 -17.72
CA GLY A 71 -8.87 3.27 -17.82
C GLY A 71 -9.00 4.79 -17.86
N LYS A 72 -10.15 5.35 -17.44
CA LYS A 72 -10.35 6.81 -17.35
C LYS A 72 -10.31 7.33 -15.91
N PHE A 73 -10.69 6.48 -14.96
CA PHE A 73 -10.82 6.85 -13.55
C PHE A 73 -10.14 5.85 -12.63
N VAL A 74 -9.54 6.37 -11.56
CA VAL A 74 -9.21 5.63 -10.35
C VAL A 74 -10.40 5.65 -9.40
N CYS A 75 -10.88 4.47 -9.03
CA CYS A 75 -11.94 4.33 -8.03
C CYS A 75 -11.32 4.17 -6.64
N ILE A 76 -11.77 4.98 -5.68
CA ILE A 76 -11.25 5.00 -4.31
C ILE A 76 -12.38 5.01 -3.27
N GLY A 77 -12.07 4.52 -2.08
CA GLY A 77 -12.94 4.61 -0.91
C GLY A 77 -13.57 3.26 -0.55
N ARG A 78 -14.11 3.17 0.67
CA ARG A 78 -14.67 1.93 1.22
C ARG A 78 -16.19 1.95 1.32
N PHE A 79 -16.71 2.94 2.03
CA PHE A 79 -18.15 3.08 2.32
C PHE A 79 -18.81 4.12 1.42
N GLN A 80 -18.04 5.13 1.02
CA GLN A 80 -18.40 6.11 0.02
C GLN A 80 -17.41 5.95 -1.11
N LEU A 81 -17.91 5.55 -2.28
CA LEU A 81 -17.10 5.32 -3.45
C LEU A 81 -17.00 6.63 -4.24
N PHE A 82 -15.77 6.98 -4.59
CA PHE A 82 -15.46 8.11 -5.43
C PHE A 82 -14.69 7.64 -6.65
N ARG A 83 -14.85 8.36 -7.75
CA ARG A 83 -13.99 8.24 -8.92
C ARG A 83 -13.15 9.50 -9.06
N VAL A 84 -11.92 9.33 -9.50
CA VAL A 84 -10.97 10.42 -9.75
C VAL A 84 -10.38 10.23 -11.15
N PRO A 85 -10.39 11.23 -12.03
CA PRO A 85 -9.72 11.12 -13.33
C PRO A 85 -8.25 10.69 -13.16
N ILE A 86 -7.76 9.75 -13.99
CA ILE A 86 -6.40 9.24 -13.86
C ILE A 86 -5.36 10.36 -13.94
N ASP A 87 -5.51 11.31 -14.87
CA ASP A 87 -4.58 12.45 -14.99
C ASP A 87 -4.47 13.26 -13.69
N GLU A 88 -5.61 13.51 -13.03
CA GLU A 88 -5.66 14.27 -11.79
C GLU A 88 -5.11 13.47 -10.61
N PHE A 89 -5.42 12.17 -10.54
CA PHE A 89 -4.83 11.25 -9.57
C PHE A 89 -3.30 11.23 -9.71
N SER A 90 -2.80 10.99 -10.91
CA SER A 90 -1.37 10.88 -11.20
C SER A 90 -0.64 12.18 -10.93
N ARG A 91 -1.19 13.32 -11.36
CA ARG A 91 -0.64 14.65 -11.07
C ARG A 91 -0.47 14.89 -9.56
N ARG A 92 -1.48 14.55 -8.76
CA ARG A 92 -1.43 14.73 -7.30
C ARG A 92 -0.46 13.76 -6.62
N VAL A 93 -0.41 12.51 -7.05
CA VAL A 93 0.53 11.52 -6.53
C VAL A 93 1.97 11.91 -6.86
N LEU A 94 2.25 12.33 -8.10
CA LEU A 94 3.58 12.80 -8.50
C LEU A 94 3.99 14.08 -7.77
N ALA A 95 3.06 15.03 -7.57
CA ALA A 95 3.33 16.22 -6.77
C ALA A 95 3.66 15.85 -5.30
N TYR A 96 2.94 14.88 -4.72
CA TYR A 96 3.25 14.35 -3.39
C TYR A 96 4.63 13.69 -3.36
N ALA A 97 4.95 12.82 -4.33
CA ALA A 97 6.24 12.16 -4.46
C ALA A 97 7.39 13.20 -4.48
N HIS A 98 7.27 14.21 -5.34
CA HIS A 98 8.23 15.30 -5.45
C HIS A 98 8.39 16.07 -4.12
N ALA A 99 7.28 16.43 -3.47
CA ALA A 99 7.32 17.10 -2.17
C ALA A 99 7.98 16.27 -1.05
N ARG A 100 8.04 14.95 -1.22
CA ARG A 100 8.72 14.01 -0.30
C ARG A 100 10.10 13.59 -0.77
N ASN A 101 10.63 14.20 -1.84
CA ASN A 101 11.89 13.82 -2.46
C ASN A 101 11.93 12.33 -2.84
N CYS A 102 10.82 11.76 -3.31
CA CYS A 102 10.79 10.46 -3.97
C CYS A 102 11.02 10.67 -5.47
N THR A 103 11.97 9.95 -6.06
CA THR A 103 12.27 10.02 -7.50
C THR A 103 11.49 9.00 -8.30
N HIS A 104 10.93 7.97 -7.63
CA HIS A 104 10.11 6.94 -8.27
C HIS A 104 8.77 6.79 -7.56
N VAL A 105 7.74 6.40 -8.33
CA VAL A 105 6.43 6.02 -7.81
C VAL A 105 6.15 4.59 -8.25
N PHE A 106 5.86 3.72 -7.28
CA PHE A 106 5.57 2.31 -7.52
C PHE A 106 4.12 2.00 -7.16
N PRO A 107 3.24 1.73 -8.15
CA PRO A 107 1.88 1.32 -7.88
C PRO A 107 1.81 -0.15 -7.47
N ILE A 108 1.07 -0.44 -6.39
CA ILE A 108 0.60 -1.77 -6.04
C ILE A 108 -0.90 -1.79 -6.32
N MET A 109 -1.33 -2.72 -7.16
CA MET A 109 -2.70 -2.79 -7.67
C MET A 109 -3.20 -4.24 -7.59
N PRO A 110 -4.47 -4.46 -7.24
CA PRO A 110 -5.04 -5.80 -7.21
C PRO A 110 -5.15 -6.38 -8.61
N HIS A 111 -4.98 -7.71 -8.69
CA HIS A 111 -5.05 -8.48 -9.93
C HIS A 111 -6.41 -8.42 -10.65
N PHE A 112 -7.49 -8.00 -9.97
CA PHE A 112 -8.83 -7.93 -10.54
C PHE A 112 -9.15 -6.60 -11.26
N ILE A 113 -8.25 -5.59 -11.20
CA ILE A 113 -8.37 -4.43 -12.08
C ILE A 113 -8.03 -4.90 -13.49
N GLU A 114 -8.81 -4.51 -14.49
CA GLU A 114 -8.52 -4.88 -15.88
C GLU A 114 -7.22 -4.24 -16.38
N GLU A 115 -6.49 -4.96 -17.22
CA GLU A 115 -5.20 -4.52 -17.76
C GLU A 115 -5.21 -3.09 -18.35
N PRO A 116 -6.23 -2.67 -19.14
CA PRO A 116 -6.28 -1.30 -19.64
C PRO A 116 -6.25 -0.24 -18.54
N THR A 117 -6.92 -0.51 -17.42
CA THR A 117 -6.95 0.40 -16.28
C THR A 117 -5.63 0.39 -15.50
N GLN A 118 -5.03 -0.79 -15.29
CA GLN A 118 -3.71 -0.87 -14.66
C GLN A 118 -2.65 -0.14 -15.50
N ARG A 119 -2.67 -0.32 -16.82
CA ARG A 119 -1.74 0.32 -17.75
C ARG A 119 -1.88 1.84 -17.71
N ALA A 120 -3.11 2.36 -17.76
CA ALA A 120 -3.35 3.80 -17.67
C ALA A 120 -2.86 4.42 -16.35
N ILE A 121 -3.02 3.71 -15.22
CA ILE A 121 -2.48 4.14 -13.93
C ILE A 121 -0.95 4.15 -13.95
N CYS A 122 -0.33 3.07 -14.43
CA CYS A 122 1.12 2.97 -14.57
C CYS A 122 1.69 4.10 -15.43
N GLU A 123 1.13 4.30 -16.63
CA GLU A 123 1.54 5.36 -17.57
C GLU A 123 1.42 6.75 -16.94
N GLY A 124 0.30 7.05 -16.29
CA GLY A 124 0.11 8.33 -15.62
C GLY A 124 1.12 8.57 -14.48
N LEU A 125 1.54 7.52 -13.79
CA LEU A 125 2.56 7.59 -12.73
C LEU A 125 4.01 7.54 -13.26
N GLY A 126 4.21 7.48 -14.58
CA GLY A 126 5.53 7.32 -15.16
C GLY A 126 6.19 5.97 -14.83
N PHE A 127 5.38 4.93 -14.61
CA PHE A 127 5.81 3.58 -14.27
C PHE A 127 5.55 2.64 -15.45
N GLU A 128 6.51 1.78 -15.79
CA GLU A 128 6.33 0.80 -16.86
C GLU A 128 5.49 -0.39 -16.36
N PHE A 129 4.37 -0.64 -17.04
CA PHE A 129 3.39 -1.67 -16.63
C PHE A 129 4.00 -3.07 -16.44
N ASP A 130 4.94 -3.47 -17.31
CA ASP A 130 5.57 -4.80 -17.24
C ASP A 130 6.55 -4.95 -16.06
N ASN A 131 6.89 -3.84 -15.38
CA ASN A 131 7.69 -3.85 -14.17
C ASN A 131 6.88 -4.08 -12.88
N LEU A 132 5.55 -4.17 -12.96
CA LEU A 132 4.73 -4.55 -11.82
C LEU A 132 5.14 -5.94 -11.29
N ILE A 133 5.27 -6.06 -9.96
CA ILE A 133 5.55 -7.36 -9.32
C ILE A 133 4.46 -8.37 -9.66
N SER A 134 3.20 -7.92 -9.68
CA SER A 134 2.03 -8.73 -10.07
C SER A 134 2.05 -9.25 -11.51
N ARG A 135 2.89 -8.67 -12.39
CA ARG A 135 3.11 -9.11 -13.78
C ARG A 135 4.29 -10.06 -13.91
N ARG A 136 5.16 -10.14 -12.90
CA ARG A 136 6.20 -11.17 -12.83
C ARG A 136 5.49 -12.52 -12.62
N LYS A 137 5.96 -13.59 -13.28
CA LYS A 137 5.38 -14.95 -13.21
C LYS A 137 5.59 -15.63 -11.84
N LEU A 138 5.29 -14.91 -10.77
CA LEU A 138 5.37 -15.36 -9.39
C LEU A 138 4.04 -15.98 -8.99
N ASN A 139 4.08 -16.90 -8.03
CA ASN A 139 2.85 -17.31 -7.39
C ASN A 139 2.26 -16.12 -6.58
N PRO A 140 0.93 -16.07 -6.38
CA PRO A 140 0.27 -14.95 -5.70
C PRO A 140 0.80 -14.68 -4.28
N HIS A 141 1.24 -15.72 -3.56
CA HIS A 141 1.79 -15.57 -2.22
C HIS A 141 3.09 -14.76 -2.22
N ASN A 142 4.00 -15.06 -3.15
CA ASN A 142 5.27 -14.37 -3.30
C ASN A 142 5.07 -12.93 -3.77
N THR A 143 4.14 -12.70 -4.71
CA THR A 143 3.74 -11.34 -5.14
C THR A 143 3.33 -10.50 -3.94
N LEU A 144 2.37 -10.98 -3.15
CA LEU A 144 1.89 -10.28 -1.96
C LEU A 144 2.98 -10.06 -0.91
N LEU A 145 3.88 -11.03 -0.73
CA LEU A 145 4.98 -10.92 0.22
C LEU A 145 5.96 -9.81 -0.19
N ILE A 146 6.33 -9.75 -1.47
CA ILE A 146 7.27 -8.75 -2.01
C ILE A 146 6.61 -7.36 -2.00
N GLU A 147 5.36 -7.24 -2.46
CA GLU A 147 4.62 -5.98 -2.47
C GLU A 147 4.44 -5.40 -1.06
N ARG A 148 4.13 -6.25 -0.08
CA ARG A 148 4.07 -5.84 1.34
C ARG A 148 5.42 -5.37 1.85
N ALA A 149 6.49 -6.11 1.56
CA ALA A 149 7.82 -5.71 1.98
C ALA A 149 8.22 -4.36 1.37
N LEU A 150 7.97 -4.17 0.07
CA LEU A 150 8.19 -2.90 -0.62
C LEU A 150 7.40 -1.75 0.01
N ALA A 151 6.11 -1.94 0.29
CA ALA A 151 5.30 -0.94 0.99
C ALA A 151 5.84 -0.61 2.39
N ALA A 152 6.30 -1.63 3.14
CA ALA A 152 6.84 -1.48 4.47
C ALA A 152 8.21 -0.78 4.52
N THR A 153 9.05 -0.94 3.50
CA THR A 153 10.43 -0.40 3.50
C THR A 153 10.62 0.82 2.62
N SER A 154 9.65 1.15 1.77
CA SER A 154 9.69 2.35 0.92
C SER A 154 9.78 3.64 1.74
N LYS A 155 10.33 4.70 1.13
CA LYS A 155 10.46 6.01 1.76
C LYS A 155 9.11 6.55 2.22
N GLU A 156 8.13 6.52 1.33
CA GLU A 156 6.77 6.97 1.59
C GLU A 156 5.76 5.91 1.13
N PHE A 157 4.64 5.84 1.83
CA PHE A 157 3.56 4.92 1.49
C PHE A 157 2.20 5.63 1.48
N LEU A 158 1.54 5.58 0.33
CA LEU A 158 0.16 6.02 0.14
C LEU A 158 -0.75 4.80 0.08
N ALA A 159 -1.62 4.64 1.07
CA ALA A 159 -2.68 3.63 1.04
C ALA A 159 -3.97 4.24 0.53
N GLU A 160 -4.75 3.51 -0.26
CA GLU A 160 -6.11 3.95 -0.60
C GLU A 160 -6.92 4.22 0.68
N ILE A 161 -6.90 3.27 1.62
CA ILE A 161 -7.65 3.29 2.87
C ILE A 161 -6.70 2.98 4.04
N GLU A 162 -6.66 3.87 5.04
CA GLU A 162 -5.77 3.76 6.21
C GLU A 162 -6.16 2.59 7.15
N SER A 163 -7.44 2.24 7.24
CA SER A 163 -7.98 1.30 8.24
C SER A 163 -8.15 -0.14 7.78
N THR A 164 -7.39 -0.59 6.77
CA THR A 164 -7.41 -2.01 6.36
C THR A 164 -6.38 -2.82 7.16
N SER A 165 -6.63 -4.11 7.36
CA SER A 165 -5.65 -5.00 8.02
C SER A 165 -4.30 -5.00 7.32
N PHE A 166 -4.30 -4.91 5.98
CA PHE A 166 -3.09 -4.72 5.18
C PHE A 166 -2.36 -3.43 5.59
N THR A 167 -3.07 -2.30 5.56
CA THR A 167 -2.47 -0.99 5.86
C THR A 167 -1.94 -0.92 7.29
N LEU A 168 -2.68 -1.44 8.27
CA LEU A 168 -2.29 -1.44 9.67
C LEU A 168 -1.01 -2.25 9.90
N THR A 169 -0.86 -3.40 9.25
CA THR A 169 0.40 -4.18 9.33
C THR A 169 1.57 -3.41 8.74
N ILE A 170 1.37 -2.74 7.60
CA ILE A 170 2.41 -1.91 6.98
C ILE A 170 2.79 -0.73 7.89
N GLU A 171 1.80 -0.08 8.50
CA GLU A 171 2.02 1.04 9.42
C GLU A 171 2.86 0.62 10.63
N GLU A 172 2.53 -0.52 11.27
CA GLU A 172 3.31 -1.06 12.38
C GLU A 172 4.76 -1.38 11.98
N GLN A 173 4.96 -1.95 10.78
CA GLN A 173 6.29 -2.25 10.24
C GLN A 173 7.10 -0.97 9.97
N ARG A 174 6.49 0.04 9.35
CA ARG A 174 7.11 1.33 9.04
C ARG A 174 7.52 2.06 10.32
N LEU A 175 6.67 2.05 11.34
CA LEU A 175 6.99 2.58 12.67
C LEU A 175 8.20 1.87 13.28
N GLY A 176 8.29 0.55 13.16
CA GLY A 176 9.44 -0.24 13.61
C GLY A 176 10.75 0.05 12.85
N LEU A 177 10.66 0.62 11.65
CA LEU A 177 11.79 1.04 10.81
C LEU A 177 12.10 2.53 10.91
N ASN A 178 11.41 3.28 11.79
CA ASN A 178 11.50 4.74 11.88
C ASN A 178 11.19 5.47 10.55
N LEU A 179 10.23 4.94 9.78
CA LEU A 179 9.74 5.55 8.54
C LEU A 179 8.47 6.39 8.79
N SER A 180 8.10 7.21 7.81
CA SER A 180 6.87 8.01 7.88
C SER A 180 5.63 7.14 8.04
N MET A 181 4.64 7.65 8.79
CA MET A 181 3.32 7.03 8.90
C MET A 181 2.63 6.98 7.54
N VAL A 182 1.67 6.07 7.42
CA VAL A 182 0.90 5.89 6.18
C VAL A 182 0.00 7.11 5.94
N PHE A 183 -0.07 7.55 4.68
CA PHE A 183 -0.99 8.63 4.28
C PHE A 183 -2.05 8.09 3.32
N SER A 184 -3.28 8.63 3.40
CA SER A 184 -4.38 8.19 2.55
C SER A 184 -4.40 8.88 1.17
N VAL A 185 -4.60 8.08 0.12
CA VAL A 185 -4.98 8.59 -1.21
C VAL A 185 -6.30 9.37 -1.15
N ASP A 186 -7.31 8.89 -0.40
CA ASP A 186 -8.60 9.59 -0.27
C ASP A 186 -8.46 11.01 0.29
N LYS A 187 -7.55 11.20 1.26
CA LYS A 187 -7.22 12.53 1.79
C LYS A 187 -6.45 13.36 0.77
N LEU A 188 -5.51 12.76 0.02
CA LEU A 188 -4.74 13.44 -1.01
C LEU A 188 -5.61 13.98 -2.15
N MET A 189 -6.69 13.26 -2.49
CA MET A 189 -7.57 13.64 -3.60
C MET A 189 -8.47 14.83 -3.27
N GLY A 190 -8.84 15.03 -1.99
CA GLY A 190 -9.61 16.21 -1.55
C GLY A 190 -10.84 16.49 -2.42
N ASN A 191 -10.88 17.69 -3.02
CA ASN A 191 -12.00 18.15 -3.87
C ASN A 191 -12.03 17.51 -5.28
N SER A 192 -11.03 16.73 -5.67
CA SER A 192 -10.99 16.05 -6.97
C SER A 192 -11.85 14.77 -7.00
N LYS A 193 -12.48 14.43 -5.88
CA LYS A 193 -13.34 13.25 -5.73
C LYS A 193 -14.71 13.50 -6.32
N ILE A 194 -15.11 12.68 -7.28
CA ILE A 194 -16.46 12.71 -7.85
C ILE A 194 -17.27 11.59 -7.20
N PRO A 195 -18.36 11.88 -6.46
CA PRO A 195 -19.22 10.86 -5.89
C PRO A 195 -19.75 9.92 -6.98
N MET A 196 -19.78 8.63 -6.68
CA MET A 196 -20.47 7.64 -7.52
C MET A 196 -21.91 7.50 -7.04
N ASP A 197 -22.86 7.45 -7.97
CA ASP A 197 -24.28 7.32 -7.64
C ASP A 197 -24.53 6.03 -6.86
N GLN A 198 -24.98 6.11 -5.60
CA GLN A 198 -25.30 4.92 -4.79
C GLN A 198 -26.63 4.23 -5.20
N LYS A 199 -27.00 4.32 -6.47
CA LYS A 199 -28.20 3.66 -6.98
C LYS A 199 -27.92 2.15 -7.02
N HIS A 200 -28.45 1.47 -6.01
CA HIS A 200 -28.54 0.02 -5.79
C HIS A 200 -27.80 -0.45 -4.53
N ARG A 201 -28.51 -0.32 -3.39
CA ARG A 201 -28.49 -1.35 -2.36
C ARG A 201 -29.82 -2.10 -2.43
#